data_AF-K6VJY0-F1
#
_entry.id   AF-K6VJY0-F1
#
_cell.length_a   1.000
_cell.length_b   1.000
_cell.length_c   1.000
_cell.angle_alpha   90.00
_cell.angle_beta   90.00
_cell.angle_gamma   90.00
#
_symmetry.space_group_name_H-M   'P 1'
#
loop_
_entity.id
_entity.type
_entity.pdbx_description
1 polymer ?
#
loop_
_entity_poly.entity_id
_entity_poly.type
_entity_poly.pdbx_seq_one_letter_code
_entity_poly.pdbx_strand_id
1 'polypeptide(L)'
;VQKFSIDELLHTGKFYKNLETLSTSADYHKLCGSRDEPVFESMHFKKICVAILNYLKNNYSASNHTSNGYDDCKLLSYGAYSRIFDILREKRYTIIPYAQLQRIWNGFIERLPENQRCKPIHEMLSYTDWRERKELYEYYVNYSLIVDLANSYNERCNEFYEYVKKKAHLYEYFEEKCRYKSTIICPEFCEDSKKYNPKNVLSNFSCHHEKIDEIHADVPSALKKKIHF
;
A
#
# COMPACT_ATOMS: atom_id res chain seq x y z
N VAL A 1 -16.54 20.96 12.37
CA VAL A 1 -16.40 19.53 12.01
C VAL A 1 -14.96 19.31 11.60
N GLN A 2 -14.22 18.41 12.26
CA GLN A 2 -12.84 18.10 11.89
C GLN A 2 -12.86 17.28 10.59
N LYS A 3 -12.36 17.86 9.50
CA LYS A 3 -12.32 17.21 8.19
C LYS A 3 -11.09 16.32 8.13
N PHE A 4 -11.27 15.02 8.34
CA PHE A 4 -10.21 14.02 8.19
C PHE A 4 -9.76 13.94 6.73
N SER A 5 -8.46 13.73 6.50
CA SER A 5 -7.96 13.48 5.14
C SER A 5 -8.54 12.15 4.62
N ILE A 6 -8.64 11.99 3.30
CA ILE A 6 -9.10 10.72 2.71
C ILE A 6 -8.23 9.58 3.23
N ASP A 7 -6.90 9.76 3.22
CA ASP A 7 -5.93 8.73 3.61
C ASP A 7 -6.18 8.21 5.03
N GLU A 8 -6.53 9.08 5.99
CA GLU A 8 -6.83 8.69 7.37
C GLU A 8 -8.11 7.82 7.50
N LEU A 9 -9.02 7.90 6.54
CA LEU A 9 -10.25 7.11 6.52
C LEU A 9 -10.03 5.71 5.95
N LEU A 10 -9.03 5.58 5.06
CA LEU A 10 -8.73 4.37 4.32
C LEU A 10 -8.06 3.30 5.19
N HIS A 11 -8.12 2.04 4.74
CA HIS A 11 -7.54 0.91 5.45
C HIS A 11 -6.04 1.09 5.63
N THR A 12 -5.32 1.54 4.59
CA THR A 12 -3.87 1.73 4.66
C THR A 12 -3.47 2.85 5.61
N GLY A 13 -4.21 3.96 5.66
CA GLY A 13 -3.92 5.05 6.62
C GLY A 13 -4.14 4.60 8.06
N LYS A 14 -5.23 3.89 8.34
CA LYS A 14 -5.47 3.27 9.66
C LYS A 14 -4.37 2.27 10.02
N PHE A 15 -3.95 1.45 9.06
CA PHE A 15 -2.88 0.48 9.23
C PHE A 15 -1.55 1.15 9.61
N TYR A 16 -1.11 2.16 8.84
CA TYR A 16 0.16 2.84 9.10
C TYR A 16 0.14 3.66 10.40
N LYS A 17 -0.98 4.29 10.71
CA LYS A 17 -1.19 4.98 11.99
C LYS A 17 -1.09 4.01 13.16
N ASN A 18 -1.72 2.84 13.05
CA ASN A 18 -1.61 1.80 14.08
C ASN A 18 -0.16 1.35 14.25
N LEU A 19 0.58 1.13 13.16
CA LEU A 19 2.01 0.78 13.23
C LEU A 19 2.88 1.84 13.94
N GLU A 20 2.48 3.11 13.97
CA GLU A 20 3.21 4.18 14.66
C GLU A 20 2.87 4.26 16.15
N THR A 21 1.67 3.85 16.53
CA THR A 21 1.18 3.93 17.90
C THR A 21 1.41 2.67 18.73
N LEU A 22 1.87 1.57 18.12
CA LEU A 22 2.16 0.32 18.83
C LEU A 22 3.19 0.52 19.95
N SER A 23 2.81 0.13 21.16
CA SER A 23 3.65 0.23 22.36
C SER A 23 4.93 -0.60 22.22
N THR A 24 6.08 0.01 22.48
CA THR A 24 7.37 -0.66 22.38
C THR A 24 7.59 -1.68 23.51
N SER A 25 7.87 -2.95 23.18
CA SER A 25 8.31 -3.96 24.15
C SER A 25 9.84 -3.91 24.34
N ALA A 26 10.31 -3.96 25.59
CA ALA A 26 11.73 -4.00 25.92
C ALA A 26 12.45 -5.22 25.32
N ASP A 27 11.74 -6.34 25.17
CA ASP A 27 12.30 -7.56 24.56
C ASP A 27 12.54 -7.37 23.07
N TYR A 28 11.66 -6.64 22.38
CA TYR A 28 11.85 -6.34 20.95
C TYR A 28 12.97 -5.34 20.73
N HIS A 29 13.22 -4.42 21.67
CA HIS A 29 14.41 -3.57 21.59
C HIS A 29 15.72 -4.37 21.62
N LYS A 30 15.78 -5.44 22.42
CA LYS A 30 16.95 -6.34 22.46
C LYS A 30 17.09 -7.15 21.18
N LEU A 31 15.99 -7.72 20.68
CA LEU A 31 16.00 -8.48 19.42
C LEU A 31 16.40 -7.60 18.23
N CYS A 32 15.87 -6.37 18.18
CA CYS A 32 16.19 -5.44 17.11
C CYS A 32 17.62 -4.88 17.24
N GLY A 33 18.14 -4.66 18.44
CA GLY A 33 19.50 -4.14 18.67
C GLY A 33 20.56 -5.22 18.88
N SER A 34 20.50 -6.36 18.16
CA SER A 34 21.50 -7.42 18.31
C SER A 34 22.84 -7.05 17.66
N ARG A 35 23.95 -7.59 18.18
CA ARG A 35 25.32 -7.33 17.65
C ARG A 35 25.46 -7.74 16.18
N ASP A 36 24.69 -8.73 15.73
CA ASP A 36 24.73 -9.23 14.36
C ASP A 36 24.03 -8.29 13.37
N GLU A 37 23.22 -7.34 13.85
CA GLU A 37 22.42 -6.42 13.03
C GLU A 37 22.68 -4.94 13.41
N PRO A 38 23.92 -4.43 13.23
CA PRO A 38 24.37 -3.15 13.76
C PRO A 38 23.60 -1.93 13.24
N VAL A 39 22.92 -2.00 12.08
CA VAL A 39 22.09 -0.88 11.58
C VAL A 39 21.00 -0.56 12.59
N PHE A 40 20.43 -1.58 13.22
CA PHE A 40 19.34 -1.45 14.16
C PHE A 40 19.81 -1.05 15.56
N GLU A 41 21.09 -0.73 15.77
CA GLU A 41 21.52 -0.02 16.98
C GLU A 41 21.04 1.44 16.98
N SER A 42 20.97 2.06 15.80
CA SER A 42 20.37 3.38 15.65
C SER A 42 18.89 3.35 16.02
N MET A 43 18.47 4.28 16.88
CA MET A 43 17.10 4.35 17.38
C MET A 43 16.06 4.48 16.26
N HIS A 44 16.41 5.12 15.14
CA HIS A 44 15.50 5.27 13.99
C HIS A 44 15.13 3.93 13.37
N PHE A 45 16.13 3.08 13.07
CA PHE A 45 15.89 1.75 12.52
C PHE A 45 15.31 0.82 13.58
N LYS A 46 15.80 0.89 14.83
CA LYS A 46 15.29 0.10 15.96
C LYS A 46 13.77 0.26 16.12
N LYS A 47 13.25 1.48 16.01
CA LYS A 47 11.80 1.76 16.07
C LYS A 47 11.02 1.07 14.95
N ILE A 48 11.55 1.05 13.73
CA ILE A 48 10.91 0.34 12.60
C ILE A 48 10.81 -1.14 12.94
N CYS A 49 11.92 -1.78 13.32
CA CYS A 49 11.93 -3.20 13.66
C CYS A 49 10.96 -3.53 14.81
N VAL A 50 10.95 -2.75 15.90
CA VAL A 50 10.05 -2.98 17.03
C VAL A 50 8.58 -2.87 16.62
N ALA A 51 8.22 -1.88 15.79
CA ALA A 51 6.85 -1.73 15.29
C ALA A 51 6.41 -2.95 14.46
N ILE A 52 7.29 -3.47 13.61
CA ILE A 52 7.04 -4.69 12.83
C ILE A 52 6.82 -5.89 13.76
N LEU A 53 7.74 -6.15 14.71
CA LEU A 53 7.63 -7.31 15.61
C LEU A 53 6.38 -7.25 16.50
N ASN A 54 6.00 -6.05 16.96
CA ASN A 54 4.74 -5.84 17.67
C ASN A 54 3.52 -6.21 16.83
N TYR A 55 3.47 -5.73 15.57
CA TYR A 55 2.37 -6.05 14.68
C TYR A 55 2.26 -7.55 14.44
N LEU A 56 3.39 -8.20 14.14
CA LEU A 56 3.46 -9.65 13.89
C LEU A 56 2.97 -10.48 15.08
N LYS A 57 3.23 -10.03 16.31
CA LYS A 57 2.82 -10.77 17.51
C LYS A 57 1.37 -10.55 17.91
N ASN A 58 0.93 -9.29 17.90
CA ASN A 58 -0.26 -8.86 18.62
C ASN A 58 -1.44 -8.53 17.70
N ASN A 59 -1.16 -8.17 16.45
CA ASN A 59 -2.17 -7.62 15.53
C ASN A 59 -2.42 -8.54 14.34
N TYR A 60 -1.38 -9.22 13.85
CA TYR A 60 -1.49 -10.15 12.75
C TYR A 60 -2.25 -11.42 13.19
N SER A 61 -3.27 -11.79 12.42
CA SER A 61 -3.96 -13.08 12.55
C SER A 61 -4.42 -13.57 11.19
N ALA A 62 -4.00 -14.78 10.79
CA ALA A 62 -4.40 -15.30 9.48
C ALA A 62 -5.92 -15.47 9.33
N SER A 63 -6.62 -15.71 10.44
CA SER A 63 -8.08 -15.85 10.46
C SER A 63 -8.81 -14.54 10.14
N ASN A 64 -8.16 -13.38 10.28
CA ASN A 64 -8.75 -12.07 10.00
C ASN A 64 -8.63 -11.69 8.51
N HIS A 65 -7.82 -12.40 7.72
CA HIS A 65 -7.61 -12.09 6.30
C HIS A 65 -8.70 -12.63 5.38
N THR A 66 -9.62 -13.44 5.89
CA THR A 66 -10.67 -14.06 5.07
C THR A 66 -11.75 -13.08 4.60
N SER A 67 -11.85 -11.88 5.17
CA SER A 67 -12.92 -10.93 4.80
C SER A 67 -12.53 -9.95 3.67
N ASN A 68 -11.26 -9.55 3.56
CA ASN A 68 -10.87 -8.45 2.67
C ASN A 68 -9.96 -8.86 1.49
N GLY A 69 -9.49 -10.12 1.44
CA GLY A 69 -8.82 -10.71 0.27
C GLY A 69 -7.41 -10.18 -0.05
N TYR A 70 -6.87 -9.24 0.72
CA TYR A 70 -5.50 -8.74 0.56
C TYR A 70 -4.55 -9.29 1.62
N ASP A 71 -3.26 -9.34 1.28
CA ASP A 71 -2.17 -9.84 2.14
C ASP A 71 -1.56 -8.70 2.98
N ASP A 72 -1.84 -8.70 4.28
CA ASP A 72 -1.29 -7.73 5.25
C ASP A 72 0.25 -7.77 5.31
N CYS A 73 0.88 -8.89 4.99
CA CYS A 73 2.34 -9.03 5.02
C CYS A 73 3.01 -8.26 3.89
N LYS A 74 2.39 -8.23 2.71
CA LYS A 74 2.82 -7.37 1.61
C LYS A 74 2.69 -5.90 2.00
N LEU A 75 1.57 -5.50 2.61
CA LEU A 75 1.35 -4.11 3.05
C LEU A 75 2.39 -3.69 4.10
N LEU A 76 2.63 -4.57 5.08
CA LEU A 76 3.65 -4.40 6.12
C LEU A 76 5.05 -4.30 5.54
N SER A 77 5.38 -5.14 4.54
CA SER A 77 6.68 -5.16 3.86
C SER A 77 6.96 -3.85 3.11
N TYR A 78 5.97 -3.36 2.35
CA TYR A 78 6.07 -2.06 1.67
C TYR A 78 6.20 -0.91 2.66
N GLY A 79 5.43 -0.94 3.75
CA GLY A 79 5.54 0.06 4.83
C GLY A 79 6.93 0.08 5.47
N ALA A 80 7.47 -1.10 5.80
CA ALA A 80 8.79 -1.25 6.38
C ALA A 80 9.89 -0.69 5.46
N TYR A 81 9.86 -1.09 4.18
CA TYR A 81 10.85 -0.65 3.20
C TYR A 81 10.76 0.87 2.94
N SER A 82 9.54 1.41 2.83
CA SER A 82 9.33 2.86 2.66
C SER A 82 9.94 3.65 3.82
N ARG A 83 9.70 3.24 5.07
CA ARG A 83 10.26 3.92 6.25
C ARG A 83 11.78 3.88 6.31
N ILE A 84 12.37 2.74 5.93
CA ILE A 84 13.84 2.63 5.78
C ILE A 84 14.33 3.60 4.71
N PHE A 85 13.65 3.65 3.57
CA PHE A 85 13.98 4.57 2.49
C PHE A 85 13.83 6.03 2.92
N ASP A 86 12.79 6.40 3.67
CA ASP A 86 12.56 7.79 4.08
C ASP A 86 13.68 8.34 5.00
N ILE A 87 14.31 7.46 5.78
CA ILE A 87 15.51 7.79 6.58
C ILE A 87 16.73 7.99 5.68
N LEU A 88 16.96 7.10 4.71
CA LEU A 88 18.22 7.02 3.97
C LEU A 88 18.23 7.82 2.68
N ARG A 89 17.05 8.06 2.11
CA ARG A 89 16.76 8.79 0.87
C ARG A 89 17.47 8.29 -0.39
N GLU A 90 18.13 7.13 -0.33
CA GLU A 90 18.85 6.56 -1.47
C GLU A 90 18.74 5.03 -1.50
N LYS A 91 18.34 4.47 -2.66
CA LYS A 91 18.08 3.03 -2.82
C LYS A 91 19.30 2.16 -2.49
N ARG A 92 20.52 2.57 -2.87
CA ARG A 92 21.72 1.76 -2.60
C ARG A 92 21.96 1.57 -1.10
N TYR A 93 21.54 2.53 -0.27
CA TYR A 93 21.73 2.46 1.17
C TYR A 93 20.65 1.66 1.89
N THR A 94 19.50 1.38 1.25
CA THR A 94 18.44 0.56 1.85
C THR A 94 18.73 -0.94 1.83
N ILE A 95 19.70 -1.39 1.02
CA ILE A 95 20.06 -2.80 0.82
C ILE A 95 20.40 -3.49 2.15
N ILE A 96 21.40 -2.96 2.87
CA ILE A 96 21.86 -3.56 4.14
C ILE A 96 20.73 -3.49 5.20
N PRO A 97 20.15 -2.32 5.53
CA PRO A 97 19.08 -2.21 6.51
C PRO A 97 17.88 -3.14 6.26
N TYR A 98 17.45 -3.27 5.00
CA TYR A 98 16.31 -4.13 4.70
C TYR A 98 16.67 -5.61 4.80
N ALA A 99 17.87 -6.02 4.35
CA ALA A 99 18.33 -7.40 4.51
C ALA A 99 18.45 -7.80 5.99
N GLN A 100 18.97 -6.90 6.83
CA GLN A 100 19.03 -7.09 8.28
C GLN A 100 17.63 -7.20 8.89
N LEU A 101 16.69 -6.33 8.46
CA LEU A 101 15.29 -6.43 8.89
C LEU A 101 14.67 -7.77 8.50
N GLN A 102 14.89 -8.24 7.27
CA GLN A 102 14.38 -9.53 6.81
C GLN A 102 14.91 -10.68 7.65
N ARG A 103 16.18 -10.66 8.06
CA ARG A 103 16.76 -11.68 8.96
C ARG A 103 16.07 -11.69 10.32
N ILE A 104 15.92 -10.53 10.95
CA ILE A 104 15.23 -10.40 12.25
C ILE A 104 13.77 -10.86 12.13
N TRP A 105 13.08 -10.38 11.10
CA TRP A 105 11.68 -10.71 10.84
C TRP A 105 11.49 -12.21 10.64
N ASN A 106 12.28 -12.84 9.75
CA ASN A 106 12.18 -14.27 9.49
C ASN A 106 12.47 -15.11 10.74
N GLY A 107 13.54 -14.78 11.48
CA GLY A 107 13.87 -15.46 12.73
C GLY A 107 12.81 -15.28 13.83
N PHE A 108 12.06 -14.18 13.79
CA PHE A 108 10.94 -13.95 14.70
C PHE A 108 9.73 -14.82 14.36
N ILE A 109 9.29 -14.84 13.09
CA ILE A 109 8.10 -15.59 12.67
C ILE A 109 8.30 -17.10 12.70
N GLU A 110 9.54 -17.60 12.61
CA GLU A 110 9.83 -19.03 12.79
C GLU A 110 9.38 -19.57 14.15
N ARG A 111 9.35 -18.70 15.17
CA ARG A 111 8.90 -19.02 16.53
C ARG A 111 7.38 -18.90 16.71
N LEU A 112 6.66 -18.45 15.67
CA LEU A 112 5.21 -18.35 15.67
C LEU A 112 4.57 -19.59 15.02
N PRO A 113 3.32 -19.93 15.39
CA PRO A 113 2.50 -20.89 14.66
C PRO A 113 2.44 -20.57 13.17
N GLU A 114 2.39 -21.59 12.32
CA GLU A 114 2.46 -21.44 10.86
C GLU A 114 1.36 -20.51 10.31
N ASN A 115 0.14 -20.61 10.83
CA ASN A 115 -1.00 -19.74 10.53
C ASN A 115 -0.90 -18.33 11.14
N GLN A 116 0.23 -17.97 11.76
CA GLN A 116 0.52 -16.62 12.23
C GLN A 116 1.80 -16.08 11.57
N ARG A 117 2.38 -16.81 10.61
CA ARG A 117 3.59 -16.41 9.93
C ARG A 117 3.26 -15.46 8.81
N CYS A 118 3.78 -14.26 8.95
CA CYS A 118 3.68 -13.21 7.97
C CYS A 118 5.08 -12.96 7.40
N LYS A 119 5.36 -13.39 6.16
CA LYS A 119 6.71 -13.31 5.59
C LYS A 119 6.96 -11.95 4.95
N PRO A 120 8.18 -11.36 5.10
CA PRO A 120 8.53 -10.17 4.36
C PRO A 120 8.66 -10.48 2.86
N ILE A 121 8.37 -9.50 2.00
CA ILE A 121 8.66 -9.60 0.57
C ILE A 121 10.17 -9.79 0.37
N HIS A 122 10.57 -10.95 -0.16
CA HIS A 122 11.98 -11.29 -0.32
C HIS A 122 12.63 -10.42 -1.40
N GLU A 123 11.92 -10.22 -2.51
CA GLU A 123 12.40 -9.62 -3.74
C GLU A 123 12.36 -8.08 -3.72
N MET A 124 11.99 -7.44 -2.60
CA MET A 124 11.79 -5.98 -2.52
C MET A 124 12.97 -5.17 -3.09
N LEU A 125 14.20 -5.63 -2.82
CA LEU A 125 15.43 -4.96 -3.27
C LEU A 125 15.60 -5.03 -4.80
N SER A 126 15.06 -6.07 -5.44
CA SER A 126 15.07 -6.24 -6.90
C SER A 126 14.10 -5.30 -7.62
N TYR A 127 13.06 -4.81 -6.92
CA TYR A 127 12.06 -3.92 -7.51
C TYR A 127 12.67 -2.53 -7.75
N THR A 128 12.90 -2.18 -9.00
CA THR A 128 13.28 -0.82 -9.41
C THR A 128 12.11 0.17 -9.26
N ASP A 129 10.89 -0.35 -9.31
CA ASP A 129 9.59 0.33 -9.28
C ASP A 129 8.80 0.04 -8.00
N TRP A 130 9.51 -0.12 -6.87
CA TRP A 130 8.89 -0.48 -5.60
C TRP A 130 7.85 0.56 -5.12
N ARG A 131 7.98 1.84 -5.51
CA ARG A 131 7.04 2.91 -5.14
C ARG A 131 5.71 2.74 -5.84
N GLU A 132 5.76 2.50 -7.13
CA GLU A 132 4.61 2.23 -7.99
C GLU A 132 3.91 0.94 -7.54
N ARG A 133 4.69 -0.10 -7.20
CA ARG A 133 4.14 -1.35 -6.64
C ARG A 133 3.46 -1.13 -5.28
N LYS A 134 4.09 -0.35 -4.39
CA LYS A 134 3.51 0.02 -3.10
C LYS A 134 2.21 0.77 -3.28
N GLU A 135 2.21 1.83 -4.08
CA GLU A 135 1.03 2.67 -4.30
C GLU A 135 -0.12 1.88 -4.94
N LEU A 136 0.21 1.03 -5.91
CA LEU A 136 -0.77 0.17 -6.56
C LEU A 136 -1.35 -0.85 -5.56
N TYR A 137 -0.51 -1.46 -4.72
CA TYR A 137 -0.96 -2.40 -3.70
C TYR A 137 -1.81 -1.72 -2.61
N GLU A 138 -1.45 -0.51 -2.18
CA GLU A 138 -2.24 0.30 -1.26
C GLU A 138 -3.61 0.66 -1.85
N TYR A 139 -3.65 0.98 -3.14
CA TYR A 139 -4.91 1.21 -3.84
C TYR A 139 -5.78 -0.05 -3.87
N TYR A 140 -5.19 -1.21 -4.15
CA TYR A 140 -5.89 -2.51 -4.09
C TYR A 140 -6.48 -2.76 -2.69
N VAL A 141 -5.70 -2.55 -1.63
CA VAL A 141 -6.15 -2.69 -0.23
C VAL A 141 -7.34 -1.78 0.09
N ASN A 142 -7.35 -0.56 -0.45
CA ASN A 142 -8.38 0.43 -0.17
C ASN A 142 -9.61 0.35 -1.09
N TYR A 143 -9.56 -0.46 -2.14
CA TYR A 143 -10.53 -0.44 -3.23
C TYR A 143 -11.98 -0.56 -2.77
N SER A 144 -12.32 -1.61 -2.01
CA SER A 144 -13.70 -1.88 -1.60
C SER A 144 -14.24 -0.72 -0.76
N LEU A 145 -13.46 -0.28 0.23
CA LEU A 145 -13.84 0.83 1.10
C LEU A 145 -14.01 2.14 0.32
N ILE A 146 -13.17 2.41 -0.67
CA ILE A 146 -13.31 3.60 -1.52
C ILE A 146 -14.63 3.58 -2.28
N VAL A 147 -14.99 2.45 -2.88
CA VAL A 147 -16.26 2.29 -3.61
C VAL A 147 -17.45 2.49 -2.66
N ASP A 148 -17.40 1.86 -1.48
CA ASP A 148 -18.47 1.97 -0.48
C ASP A 148 -18.63 3.41 0.02
N LEU A 149 -17.52 4.10 0.34
CA LEU A 149 -17.54 5.47 0.82
C LEU A 149 -18.00 6.46 -0.27
N ALA A 150 -17.55 6.29 -1.51
CA ALA A 150 -17.96 7.16 -2.62
C ALA A 150 -19.47 7.09 -2.86
N ASN A 151 -20.05 5.89 -2.76
CA ASN A 151 -21.47 5.66 -2.96
C ASN A 151 -22.34 5.99 -1.73
N SER A 152 -21.75 6.00 -0.54
CA SER A 152 -22.47 6.32 0.72
C SER A 152 -22.43 7.80 1.09
N TYR A 153 -21.39 8.53 0.67
CA TYR A 153 -21.15 9.94 1.03
C TYR A 153 -21.06 10.79 -0.25
N ASN A 154 -22.20 11.02 -0.90
CA ASN A 154 -22.27 11.77 -2.16
C ASN A 154 -21.58 13.15 -2.07
N GLU A 155 -21.69 13.83 -0.95
CA GLU A 155 -21.07 15.14 -0.71
C GLU A 155 -19.53 15.11 -0.71
N ARG A 156 -18.94 13.92 -0.52
CA ARG A 156 -17.50 13.67 -0.60
C ARG A 156 -17.11 12.82 -1.80
N CYS A 157 -18.05 12.44 -2.67
CA CYS A 157 -17.77 11.57 -3.81
C CYS A 157 -16.68 12.15 -4.72
N ASN A 158 -16.64 13.48 -4.92
CA ASN A 158 -15.57 14.15 -5.65
C ASN A 158 -14.17 13.89 -5.09
N GLU A 159 -14.03 13.83 -3.76
CA GLU A 159 -12.75 13.56 -3.10
C GLU A 159 -12.26 12.14 -3.45
N PHE A 160 -13.14 11.15 -3.37
CA PHE A 160 -12.84 9.76 -3.75
C PHE A 160 -12.61 9.61 -5.25
N TYR A 161 -13.37 10.34 -6.08
CA TYR A 161 -13.26 10.32 -7.54
C TYR A 161 -11.85 10.77 -7.96
N GLU A 162 -11.39 11.91 -7.43
CA GLU A 162 -10.05 12.42 -7.70
C GLU A 162 -8.95 11.53 -7.12
N TYR A 163 -9.17 10.89 -5.96
CA TYR A 163 -8.25 9.89 -5.44
C TYR A 163 -8.05 8.72 -6.42
N VAL A 164 -9.14 8.11 -6.90
CA VAL A 164 -9.11 6.97 -7.83
C VAL A 164 -8.53 7.37 -9.19
N LYS A 165 -8.98 8.50 -9.73
CA LYS A 165 -8.51 9.02 -11.03
C LYS A 165 -6.99 9.18 -11.04
N LYS A 166 -6.39 9.67 -9.96
CA LYS A 166 -4.93 9.80 -9.83
C LYS A 166 -4.19 8.47 -9.93
N LYS A 167 -4.83 7.32 -9.65
CA LYS A 167 -4.21 5.99 -9.74
C LYS A 167 -4.16 5.42 -11.17
N ALA A 168 -4.78 6.08 -12.16
CA ALA A 168 -4.82 5.60 -13.54
C ALA A 168 -3.41 5.38 -14.13
N HIS A 169 -2.47 6.27 -13.80
CA HIS A 169 -1.09 6.18 -14.29
C HIS A 169 -0.38 4.88 -13.88
N LEU A 170 -0.74 4.27 -12.74
CA LEU A 170 -0.15 3.00 -12.28
C LEU A 170 -0.55 1.87 -13.22
N TYR A 171 -1.80 1.86 -13.70
CA TYR A 171 -2.29 0.83 -14.60
C TYR A 171 -1.66 0.96 -15.98
N GLU A 172 -1.47 2.19 -16.47
CA GLU A 172 -0.75 2.45 -17.72
C GLU A 172 0.71 1.98 -17.62
N TYR A 173 1.37 2.29 -16.49
CA TYR A 173 2.74 1.86 -16.22
C TYR A 173 2.91 0.34 -16.21
N PHE A 174 2.02 -0.38 -15.52
CA PHE A 174 2.12 -1.83 -15.41
C PHE A 174 1.57 -2.56 -16.64
N GLU A 175 0.57 -2.04 -17.37
CA GLU A 175 0.11 -2.65 -18.64
C GLU A 175 1.26 -2.80 -19.65
N GLU A 176 2.10 -1.77 -19.78
CA GLU A 176 3.24 -1.82 -20.69
C GLU A 176 4.28 -2.87 -20.26
N LYS A 177 4.61 -2.88 -18.97
CA LYS A 177 5.64 -3.77 -18.40
C LYS A 177 5.20 -5.23 -18.31
N CYS A 178 3.92 -5.46 -18.05
CA CYS A 178 3.34 -6.79 -17.87
C CYS A 178 3.12 -7.58 -19.17
N ARG A 179 3.44 -7.02 -20.35
CA ARG A 179 3.23 -7.68 -21.65
C ARG A 179 3.82 -9.10 -21.74
N TYR A 180 4.89 -9.38 -21.01
CA TYR A 180 5.57 -10.68 -21.01
C TYR A 180 5.25 -11.59 -19.80
N LYS A 181 4.25 -11.24 -18.97
CA LYS A 181 3.71 -12.07 -17.87
C LYS A 181 4.76 -12.72 -16.94
N SER A 182 5.79 -11.99 -16.54
CA SER A 182 6.69 -12.42 -15.46
C SER A 182 6.22 -11.81 -14.14
N THR A 183 6.07 -12.58 -13.07
CA THR A 183 5.67 -12.08 -11.74
C THR A 183 6.72 -11.15 -11.11
N ILE A 184 7.99 -11.29 -11.50
CA ILE A 184 9.05 -10.33 -11.16
C ILE A 184 8.74 -8.97 -11.80
N ILE A 185 8.24 -8.97 -13.03
CA ILE A 185 7.97 -7.76 -13.81
C ILE A 185 6.55 -7.22 -13.55
N CYS A 186 5.61 -8.10 -13.22
CA CYS A 186 4.18 -7.82 -13.12
C CYS A 186 3.65 -8.19 -11.74
N PRO A 187 3.10 -7.23 -10.97
CA PRO A 187 2.43 -7.52 -9.71
C PRO A 187 1.35 -8.61 -9.89
N GLU A 188 1.27 -9.57 -8.96
CA GLU A 188 0.36 -10.73 -9.07
C GLU A 188 -1.12 -10.35 -9.30
N PHE A 189 -1.56 -9.23 -8.72
CA PHE A 189 -2.94 -8.76 -8.84
C PHE A 189 -3.20 -7.93 -10.11
N CYS A 190 -2.20 -7.73 -10.97
CA CYS A 190 -2.41 -7.17 -12.31
C CYS A 190 -3.21 -8.11 -13.21
N GLU A 191 -3.33 -9.40 -12.90
CA GLU A 191 -4.21 -10.29 -13.66
C GLU A 191 -5.70 -9.97 -13.45
N ASP A 192 -6.07 -9.50 -12.25
CA ASP A 192 -7.40 -8.96 -11.93
C ASP A 192 -7.59 -7.48 -12.35
N SER A 193 -6.63 -6.92 -13.11
CA SER A 193 -6.51 -5.49 -13.42
C SER A 193 -7.78 -4.85 -13.93
N LYS A 194 -8.65 -5.56 -14.64
CA LYS A 194 -9.93 -4.98 -15.12
C LYS A 194 -10.83 -4.52 -13.99
N LYS A 195 -10.95 -5.28 -12.89
CA LYS A 195 -11.87 -4.94 -11.80
C LYS A 195 -11.42 -3.67 -11.07
N TYR A 196 -10.12 -3.55 -10.88
CA TYR A 196 -9.52 -2.47 -10.09
C TYR A 196 -9.05 -1.30 -10.96
N ASN A 197 -9.10 -1.39 -12.29
CA ASN A 197 -8.69 -0.31 -13.17
C ASN A 197 -9.50 0.96 -12.87
N PRO A 198 -8.86 2.08 -12.52
CA PRO A 198 -9.53 3.33 -12.18
C PRO A 198 -10.62 3.75 -13.16
N LYS A 199 -10.44 3.53 -14.47
CA LYS A 199 -11.47 3.85 -15.47
C LYS A 199 -12.78 3.09 -15.22
N ASN A 200 -12.70 1.82 -14.85
CA ASN A 200 -13.86 0.98 -14.55
C ASN A 200 -14.40 1.22 -13.14
N VAL A 201 -13.55 1.64 -12.20
CA VAL A 201 -13.98 1.96 -10.83
C VAL A 201 -14.76 3.26 -10.80
N LEU A 202 -14.29 4.28 -11.52
CA LEU A 202 -14.94 5.59 -11.58
C LEU A 202 -16.35 5.52 -12.16
N SER A 203 -16.62 4.61 -13.11
CA SER A 203 -17.97 4.43 -13.65
C SER A 203 -18.97 3.86 -12.65
N ASN A 204 -18.49 3.27 -11.54
CA ASN A 204 -19.33 2.68 -10.49
C ASN A 204 -19.63 3.65 -9.35
N PHE A 205 -19.17 4.91 -9.44
CA PHE A 205 -19.43 5.91 -8.42
C PHE A 205 -20.77 6.60 -8.68
N SER A 206 -21.54 6.84 -7.62
CA SER A 206 -22.83 7.56 -7.69
C SER A 206 -22.72 8.92 -8.37
N CYS A 207 -21.62 9.65 -8.15
CA CYS A 207 -21.35 10.96 -8.75
C CYS A 207 -20.73 10.91 -10.16
N HIS A 208 -20.62 9.74 -10.79
CA HIS A 208 -19.96 9.63 -12.09
C HIS A 208 -20.62 10.51 -13.18
N HIS A 209 -21.96 10.53 -13.24
CA HIS A 209 -22.70 11.34 -14.20
C HIS A 209 -22.45 12.84 -14.02
N GLU A 210 -22.48 13.33 -12.78
CA GLU A 210 -22.18 14.73 -12.46
C GLU A 210 -20.78 15.12 -12.95
N LYS A 211 -19.81 14.21 -12.84
CA LYS A 211 -18.44 14.45 -13.32
C LYS A 211 -18.30 14.45 -14.83
N ILE A 212 -19.04 13.61 -15.53
CA ILE A 212 -19.09 13.65 -16.99
C ILE A 212 -19.68 15.00 -17.44
N ASP A 213 -20.75 15.45 -16.81
CA ASP A 213 -21.41 16.72 -17.15
C ASP A 213 -20.53 17.94 -16.87
N GLU A 214 -19.82 17.97 -15.72
CA GLU A 214 -18.81 19.01 -15.42
C GLU A 214 -17.70 19.05 -16.48
N ILE A 215 -17.14 17.88 -16.85
CA ILE A 215 -16.10 17.80 -17.89
C ILE A 215 -16.65 18.35 -19.21
N HIS A 216 -17.85 17.93 -19.63
CA HIS A 216 -18.46 18.43 -20.85
C HIS A 216 -18.79 19.93 -20.80
N ALA A 217 -19.13 20.48 -19.63
CA ALA A 217 -19.36 21.91 -19.48
C ALA A 217 -18.06 22.71 -19.65
N ASP A 218 -16.94 22.23 -19.10
CA ASP A 218 -15.63 22.88 -19.10
C ASP A 218 -14.84 22.77 -20.42
N VAL A 219 -15.21 21.86 -21.33
CA VAL A 219 -14.61 21.81 -22.68
C VAL A 219 -14.95 23.10 -23.43
N PRO A 220 -13.95 23.86 -23.95
CA PRO A 220 -14.21 25.03 -24.77
C PRO A 220 -15.11 24.67 -25.96
N SER A 221 -16.12 25.49 -26.26
CA SER A 221 -17.14 25.23 -27.30
C SER A 221 -16.57 24.87 -28.69
N ALA A 222 -15.30 25.20 -28.97
CA ALA A 222 -14.58 24.82 -30.18
C ALA A 222 -14.20 23.33 -30.29
N LEU A 223 -14.08 22.61 -29.17
CA LEU A 223 -13.70 21.19 -29.12
C LEU A 223 -14.90 20.23 -29.02
N LYS A 224 -16.08 20.72 -28.61
CA LYS A 224 -17.33 19.94 -28.53
C LYS A 224 -17.76 19.35 -29.88
N LYS A 225 -17.37 19.96 -31.00
CA LYS A 225 -17.70 19.49 -32.36
C LYS A 225 -16.93 18.25 -32.82
N LYS A 226 -15.96 17.74 -32.05
CA LYS A 226 -15.15 16.55 -32.41
C LYS A 226 -15.50 15.26 -31.64
N ILE A 227 -16.41 15.30 -30.67
CA ILE A 227 -16.67 14.18 -29.74
C ILE A 227 -17.94 13.36 -30.11
N HIS A 228 -18.65 13.70 -31.19
CA HIS A 228 -19.70 12.82 -31.73
C HIS A 228 -19.13 11.91 -32.83
N PHE A 229 -18.70 10.71 -32.44
CA PHE A 229 -18.70 9.50 -33.26
C PHE A 229 -18.94 8.29 -32.37
#